data_AF-A0A8H7GYB6-F1
#
_entry.id   AF-A0A8H7GYB6-F1
#
_cell.length_a   1.000
_cell.length_b   1.000
_cell.length_c   1.000
_cell.angle_alpha   90.00
_cell.angle_beta   90.00
_cell.angle_gamma   90.00
#
_symmetry.space_group_name_H-M   'P 1'
#
loop_
_entity.id
_entity.type
_entity.pdbx_description
1 polymer ?
#
loop_
_entity_poly.entity_id
_entity_poly.type
_entity_poly.pdbx_seq_one_letter_code
_entity_poly.pdbx_strand_id
1 'polypeptide(L)'
;MAIMNPQVKVKYAATGLGGVPVPLSAIELMRKCLERNPSDRWTVEECLNCDFLRPKAVNAGFVKDVLRNAVSLAAKSPRTGNIDERTYDELVQSLLGQIKDLNFA
;
A
#
# COMPACT_ATOMS: atom_id res chain seq x y z
N MET A 1 15.88 -7.49 26.91
CA MET A 1 15.89 -8.58 25.90
C MET A 1 14.51 -9.20 25.85
N ALA A 2 13.80 -9.13 24.71
CA ALA A 2 12.35 -9.39 24.68
C ALA A 2 11.95 -10.79 24.17
N ILE A 3 12.86 -11.57 23.56
CA ILE A 3 12.54 -12.94 23.15
C ILE A 3 13.43 -13.93 23.90
N MET A 4 12.88 -14.45 25.00
CA MET A 4 13.59 -15.27 25.99
C MET A 4 14.05 -16.64 25.47
N ASN A 5 13.41 -17.16 24.40
CA ASN A 5 13.80 -18.43 23.79
C ASN A 5 14.18 -18.24 22.31
N PRO A 6 15.45 -18.48 21.92
CA PRO A 6 15.91 -18.38 20.54
C PRO A 6 15.29 -19.42 19.60
N GLN A 7 14.75 -20.52 20.12
CA GLN A 7 14.17 -21.62 19.32
C GLN A 7 12.72 -21.36 18.88
N VAL A 8 12.04 -20.37 19.48
CA VAL A 8 10.64 -20.08 19.17
C VAL A 8 10.52 -19.28 17.87
N LYS A 9 10.09 -19.90 16.78
CA LYS A 9 9.84 -19.16 15.53
C LYS A 9 8.54 -18.35 15.65
N VAL A 10 8.64 -17.03 15.55
CA VAL A 10 7.46 -16.15 15.46
C VAL A 10 6.80 -16.38 14.11
N LYS A 11 5.51 -16.74 14.12
CA LYS A 11 4.71 -16.92 12.91
C LYS A 11 3.95 -15.64 12.64
N TYR A 12 4.03 -15.14 11.41
CA TYR A 12 3.26 -14.01 10.92
C TYR A 12 2.23 -14.56 9.93
N ALA A 13 1.02 -14.82 10.40
CA ALA A 13 -0.05 -15.37 9.57
C ALA A 13 -0.55 -14.31 8.58
N ALA A 14 -0.88 -14.74 7.36
CA ALA A 14 -1.48 -13.87 6.34
C ALA A 14 -2.95 -13.54 6.63
N THR A 15 -3.60 -14.29 7.52
CA THR A 15 -5.00 -14.10 7.91
C THR A 15 -5.15 -14.07 9.43
N GLY A 16 -6.04 -13.21 9.89
CA GLY A 16 -6.45 -13.06 11.27
C GLY A 16 -7.70 -13.89 11.60
N LEU A 17 -8.33 -13.56 12.73
CA LEU A 17 -9.57 -14.20 13.17
C LEU A 17 -10.67 -14.03 12.11
N GLY A 18 -11.42 -15.09 11.84
CA GLY A 18 -12.49 -15.07 10.82
C GLY A 18 -12.00 -15.04 9.38
N GLY A 19 -10.71 -15.29 9.12
CA GLY A 19 -10.16 -15.33 7.75
C GLY A 19 -9.89 -13.95 7.14
N VAL A 20 -9.97 -12.88 7.93
CA VAL A 20 -9.68 -11.52 7.48
C VAL A 20 -8.20 -11.40 7.10
N PRO A 21 -7.84 -10.88 5.91
CA PRO A 21 -6.46 -10.71 5.53
C PRO A 21 -5.75 -9.70 6.44
N VAL A 22 -4.51 -10.02 6.81
CA VAL A 22 -3.64 -9.11 7.55
C VAL A 22 -2.84 -8.29 6.54
N PRO A 23 -2.85 -6.94 6.61
CA PRO A 23 -2.07 -6.11 5.69
C PRO A 23 -0.58 -6.49 5.72
N LEU A 24 0.07 -6.60 4.56
CA LEU A 24 1.50 -6.95 4.50
C LEU A 24 2.37 -5.93 5.23
N SER A 25 2.00 -4.65 5.19
CA SER A 25 2.68 -3.58 5.92
C SER A 25 2.63 -3.79 7.44
N ALA A 26 1.55 -4.37 7.97
CA ALA A 26 1.46 -4.75 9.38
C ALA A 26 2.40 -5.91 9.71
N ILE A 27 2.46 -6.92 8.82
CA ILE A 27 3.38 -8.06 8.95
C ILE A 27 4.84 -7.60 8.92
N GLU A 28 5.18 -6.67 8.01
CA GLU A 28 6.50 -6.09 7.92
C GLU A 28 6.89 -5.35 9.21
N LEU A 29 6.01 -4.48 9.70
CA LEU A 29 6.22 -3.78 10.98
C LEU A 29 6.47 -4.77 12.12
N MET A 30 5.64 -5.81 12.25
CA MET A 30 5.83 -6.83 13.28
C MET A 30 7.18 -7.56 13.14
N ARG A 31 7.60 -7.91 11.92
CA ARG A 31 8.90 -8.55 11.67
C ARG A 31 10.06 -7.68 12.12
N LYS A 32 10.02 -6.39 11.79
CA LYS A 32 11.10 -5.44 12.12
C LYS A 32 11.15 -5.09 13.61
N CYS A 33 10.00 -5.05 14.28
CA CYS A 33 9.95 -4.85 15.73
C CYS A 33 10.42 -6.08 16.52
N LEU A 34 10.13 -7.28 16.02
CA LEU A 34 10.42 -8.55 16.70
C LEU A 34 11.70 -9.23 16.19
N GLU A 35 12.59 -8.46 15.56
CA GLU A 35 13.87 -8.98 15.09
C GLU A 35 14.70 -9.52 16.27
N ARG A 36 15.40 -10.62 16.02
CA ARG A 36 16.13 -11.35 17.05
C ARG A 36 17.30 -10.52 17.57
N ASN A 37 18.09 -10.01 16.63
CA ASN A 37 19.16 -9.09 16.92
C ASN A 37 18.55 -7.72 17.29
N PRO A 38 18.78 -7.20 18.51
CA PRO A 38 18.29 -5.89 18.90
C PRO A 38 18.80 -4.76 17.99
N SER A 39 20.00 -4.89 17.42
CA SER A 39 20.59 -3.87 16.54
C SER A 39 19.93 -3.82 15.16
N ASP A 40 19.21 -4.87 14.76
CA ASP A 40 18.50 -4.94 13.47
C ASP A 40 17.02 -4.57 13.62
N ARG A 41 16.56 -4.26 14.84
CA ARG A 41 15.20 -3.80 15.08
C ARG A 41 15.05 -2.36 14.62
N TRP A 42 13.87 -2.06 14.11
CA TRP A 42 13.53 -0.69 13.79
C TRP A 42 13.52 0.21 15.02
N THR A 43 14.01 1.44 14.84
CA THR A 43 13.82 2.51 15.81
C THR A 43 12.36 2.96 15.85
N VAL A 44 12.02 3.77 16.85
CA VAL A 44 10.68 4.37 16.95
C VAL A 44 10.38 5.22 15.71
N GLU A 45 11.35 5.99 15.23
CA GLU A 45 11.22 6.85 14.06
C GLU A 45 11.00 6.04 12.78
N GLU A 46 11.69 4.92 12.62
CA GLU A 46 11.49 4.02 11.48
C GLU A 46 10.09 3.39 11.51
N CYS A 47 9.62 2.96 12.69
CA CYS A 47 8.27 2.44 12.87
C CYS A 47 7.21 3.51 12.53
N LEU A 48 7.36 4.73 13.04
CA LEU A 48 6.42 5.83 12.79
C LEU A 48 6.37 6.27 11.32
N ASN A 49 7.42 5.98 10.55
CA ASN A 49 7.48 6.30 9.11
C ASN A 49 7.18 5.09 8.21
N CYS A 50 6.84 3.92 8.76
CA CYS A 50 6.48 2.76 7.95
C CYS A 50 5.10 2.91 7.30
N ASP A 51 4.85 2.17 6.22
CA ASP A 51 3.61 2.24 5.45
C ASP A 51 2.37 1.81 6.26
N PHE A 52 2.52 1.06 7.36
CA PHE A 52 1.39 0.67 8.21
C PHE A 52 0.91 1.80 9.12
N LEU A 53 1.83 2.48 9.81
CA LEU A 53 1.50 3.58 10.74
C LEU A 53 1.34 4.92 10.03
N ARG A 54 1.99 5.08 8.87
CA ARG A 54 1.90 6.26 8.02
C ARG A 54 1.53 5.83 6.59
N PRO A 55 0.29 5.35 6.39
CA PRO A 55 -0.14 4.91 5.08
C PRO A 55 -0.06 6.05 4.08
N LYS A 56 0.47 5.75 2.90
CA LYS A 56 0.42 6.65 1.75
C LYS A 56 -1.05 6.74 1.32
N ALA A 57 -1.75 7.76 1.81
CA ALA A 57 -3.15 7.97 1.48
C ALA A 57 -3.27 8.40 0.00
N VAL A 58 -3.48 7.42 -0.88
CA VAL A 58 -3.87 7.69 -2.26
C VAL A 58 -5.38 7.94 -2.24
N ASN A 59 -5.78 9.20 -2.15
CA ASN A 59 -7.20 9.57 -2.19
C ASN A 59 -7.72 9.56 -3.64
N ALA A 60 -9.03 9.40 -3.80
CA ALA A 60 -9.63 9.30 -5.13
C ALA A 60 -9.42 10.56 -6.00
N GLY A 61 -9.29 11.72 -5.37
CA GLY A 61 -8.97 12.98 -6.04
C GLY A 61 -7.59 12.96 -6.69
N PHE A 62 -6.56 12.50 -5.98
CA PHE A 62 -5.19 12.41 -6.47
C PHE A 62 -5.10 11.50 -7.71
N VAL A 63 -5.76 10.34 -7.69
CA VAL A 63 -5.79 9.42 -8.83
C VAL A 63 -6.51 10.04 -10.01
N LYS A 64 -7.65 10.69 -9.75
CA LYS A 64 -8.41 11.44 -10.75
C LYS A 64 -7.56 12.54 -11.38
N ASP A 65 -6.77 13.26 -10.60
CA ASP A 65 -5.90 14.32 -11.09
C ASP A 65 -4.74 13.78 -11.93
N VAL A 66 -4.12 12.67 -11.51
CA VAL A 66 -3.07 11.98 -12.28
C VAL A 66 -3.62 11.53 -13.64
N LEU A 67 -4.80 10.92 -13.65
CA LEU A 67 -5.46 10.45 -14.88
C LEU A 67 -5.86 11.60 -15.78
N ARG A 68 -6.47 12.65 -15.22
CA ARG A 68 -6.83 13.85 -15.97
C ARG A 68 -5.61 14.47 -16.64
N ASN A 69 -4.47 14.50 -15.94
CA ASN A 69 -3.22 15.00 -16.50
C ASN A 69 -2.69 14.09 -17.61
N ALA A 70 -2.69 12.76 -17.42
CA ALA A 70 -2.26 11.81 -18.45
C ALA A 70 -3.12 11.89 -19.72
N VAL A 71 -4.44 11.97 -19.57
CA VAL A 71 -5.39 12.13 -20.68
C VAL A 71 -5.25 13.50 -21.35
N SER A 72 -5.09 14.56 -20.57
CA SER A 72 -4.86 15.91 -21.13
C SER A 72 -3.56 15.99 -21.92
N LEU A 73 -2.52 15.27 -21.51
CA LEU A 73 -1.26 15.14 -22.26
C LEU A 73 -1.44 14.32 -23.54
N ALA A 74 -2.20 13.22 -23.47
CA ALA A 74 -2.52 12.40 -24.63
C ALA A 74 -3.37 13.16 -25.66
N ALA A 75 -4.37 13.92 -25.21
CA ALA A 75 -5.23 14.75 -26.05
C ALA A 75 -4.46 15.90 -26.74
N LYS A 76 -3.41 16.43 -26.09
CA LYS A 76 -2.49 17.42 -26.66
C LYS A 76 -1.51 16.83 -27.68
N SER A 77 -1.37 15.50 -27.74
CA SER A 77 -0.54 14.80 -28.72
C SER A 77 -1.33 14.54 -30.00
N PRO A 78 -0.98 15.15 -31.15
CA PRO A 78 -1.86 15.22 -32.33
C PRO A 78 -2.17 13.91 -33.07
N ARG A 79 -1.70 12.74 -32.59
CA ARG A 79 -1.79 11.47 -33.32
C ARG A 79 -2.96 10.57 -32.94
N THR A 80 -3.68 10.85 -31.85
CA THR A 80 -4.79 10.00 -31.39
C THR A 80 -5.81 10.87 -30.68
N GLY A 81 -6.76 11.39 -31.45
CA GLY A 81 -7.78 12.33 -30.99
C GLY A 81 -8.78 11.70 -30.03
N ASN A 82 -9.03 12.41 -28.94
CA ASN A 82 -10.16 12.35 -28.02
C ASN A 82 -10.42 11.03 -27.30
N ILE A 83 -10.06 11.02 -26.00
CA ILE A 83 -10.63 10.10 -25.01
C ILE A 83 -11.98 10.69 -24.58
N ASP A 84 -13.05 9.91 -24.66
CA ASP A 84 -14.37 10.31 -24.22
C ASP A 84 -14.51 10.21 -22.68
N GLU A 85 -15.41 11.03 -22.13
CA GLU A 85 -15.60 11.17 -20.68
C GLU A 85 -16.03 9.87 -20.00
N ARG A 86 -16.73 8.99 -20.74
CA ARG A 86 -17.12 7.67 -20.26
C ARG A 86 -15.93 6.74 -20.06
N THR A 87 -15.02 6.65 -21.04
CA THR A 87 -13.80 5.83 -20.90
C THR A 87 -12.93 6.36 -19.77
N TYR A 88 -12.90 7.67 -19.55
CA TYR A 88 -12.22 8.28 -18.42
C TYR A 88 -12.77 7.79 -17.07
N ASP A 89 -14.08 7.84 -16.88
CA ASP A 89 -14.71 7.41 -15.62
C ASP A 89 -14.53 5.91 -15.36
N GLU A 90 -14.60 5.08 -16.40
CA GLU A 90 -14.32 3.64 -16.31
C GLU A 90 -12.85 3.39 -15.90
N LEU A 91 -11.89 4.14 -16.44
CA LEU A 91 -10.48 4.04 -16.07
C LEU A 91 -10.23 4.46 -14.61
N VAL A 92 -10.87 5.55 -14.18
CA VAL A 92 -10.80 6.04 -12.80
C VAL A 92 -11.31 4.97 -11.84
N GLN A 93 -12.49 4.40 -12.09
CA GLN A 93 -13.08 3.39 -11.20
C GLN A 93 -12.22 2.13 -11.12
N SER A 94 -11.66 1.67 -12.25
CA SER A 94 -10.76 0.52 -12.29
C SER A 94 -9.51 0.74 -11.41
N LEU A 95 -8.87 1.91 -11.55
CA LEU A 95 -7.68 2.24 -10.76
C LEU A 95 -7.99 2.44 -9.28
N LEU A 96 -9.12 3.05 -8.94
CA LEU A 96 -9.56 3.16 -7.55
C LEU A 96 -9.82 1.79 -6.91
N GLY A 97 -10.34 0.83 -7.68
CA GLY A 97 -10.44 -0.57 -7.26
C GLY A 97 -9.08 -1.17 -6.96
N GLN A 98 -8.14 -1.08 -7.90
CA GLN A 98 -6.78 -1.61 -7.73
C GLN A 98 -6.02 -0.98 -6.55
N ILE A 99 -6.23 0.30 -6.29
CA ILE A 99 -5.61 1.00 -5.15
C ILE A 99 -6.21 0.52 -3.82
N LYS A 100 -7.52 0.26 -3.78
CA LYS A 100 -8.12 -0.37 -2.60
C LYS A 100 -7.50 -1.72 -2.35
N ASP A 101 -7.34 -2.54 -3.38
CA ASP A 101 -6.70 -3.85 -3.24
C ASP A 101 -5.25 -3.72 -2.78
N LEU A 102 -4.46 -2.80 -3.34
CA LEU A 102 -3.07 -2.54 -2.91
C LEU A 102 -2.95 -2.06 -1.46
N ASN A 103 -3.94 -1.34 -0.93
CA ASN A 103 -3.94 -0.94 0.48
C ASN A 103 -4.17 -2.11 1.44
N PHE A 104 -4.67 -3.25 0.95
CA PHE A 104 -4.93 -4.46 1.72
C PHE A 104 -4.13 -5.69 1.24
N ALA A 105 -3.28 -5.52 0.22
CA ALA A 105 -2.48 -6.58 -0.39
C ALA A 105 -1.12 -6.77 0.26
#